data_AF-A0A349R1K7-F1
#
_entry.id   AF-A0A349R1K7-F1
#
_cell.length_a   1.000
_cell.length_b   1.000
_cell.length_c   1.000
_cell.angle_alpha   90.00
_cell.angle_beta   90.00
_cell.angle_gamma   90.00
#
_symmetry.space_group_name_H-M   'P 1'
#
loop_
_entity.id
_entity.type
_entity.pdbx_description
1 polymer ?
#
loop_
_entity_poly.entity_id
_entity_poly.type
_entity_poly.pdbx_seq_one_letter_code
_entity_poly.pdbx_strand_id
1 'polypeptide(L)'
;VIGFSKKYDSPFNPVSKFIAIMTCSQADGGCPFIAGADRRFPVTFEDPKIADDTPDQTRIYAERSLEIARSMFYVFSKIKR
;
A
#
# COMPACT_ATOMS: atom_id res chain seq x y z
N VAL A 1 -6.29 -17.13 2.00
CA VAL A 1 -6.56 -15.84 1.31
C VAL A 1 -5.80 -15.84 0.00
N ILE A 2 -6.45 -15.50 -1.13
CA ILE A 2 -5.81 -15.44 -2.46
C ILE A 2 -5.49 -13.98 -2.79
N GLY A 3 -4.22 -13.69 -3.11
CA GLY A 3 -3.75 -12.36 -3.50
C GLY A 3 -3.04 -12.39 -4.85
N PHE A 4 -3.35 -11.44 -5.73
CA PHE A 4 -2.71 -11.23 -7.02
C PHE A 4 -2.96 -9.79 -7.49
N SER A 5 -2.08 -9.27 -8.34
CA SER A 5 -2.19 -7.92 -8.89
C SER A 5 -3.40 -7.81 -9.83
N LYS A 6 -4.24 -6.81 -9.61
CA LYS A 6 -5.46 -6.53 -10.37
C LYS A 6 -5.84 -5.06 -10.17
N LYS A 7 -6.68 -4.53 -11.06
CA LYS A 7 -7.26 -3.21 -10.88
C LYS A 7 -8.21 -3.18 -9.68
N TYR A 8 -8.44 -2.00 -9.11
CA TYR A 8 -9.31 -1.83 -7.94
C TYR A 8 -10.77 -2.20 -8.24
N ASP A 9 -11.22 -1.99 -9.47
CA ASP A 9 -12.58 -2.27 -9.98
C ASP A 9 -12.75 -3.72 -10.48
N SER A 10 -11.74 -4.56 -10.30
CA SER A 10 -11.83 -5.97 -10.67
C SER A 10 -13.02 -6.64 -9.95
N PRO A 11 -13.83 -7.45 -10.66
CA PRO A 11 -14.97 -8.15 -10.05
C PRO A 11 -14.56 -9.19 -8.99
N PHE A 12 -13.26 -9.52 -8.91
CA PHE A 12 -12.72 -10.36 -7.84
C PHE A 12 -12.65 -9.62 -6.49
N ASN A 13 -12.55 -8.28 -6.51
CA ASN A 13 -12.47 -7.51 -5.28
C ASN A 13 -13.83 -7.46 -4.57
N PRO A 14 -13.85 -7.44 -3.23
CA PRO A 14 -15.07 -7.24 -2.48
C PRO A 14 -15.69 -5.88 -2.80
N VAL A 15 -17.02 -5.83 -2.88
CA VAL A 15 -17.77 -4.59 -3.11
C VAL A 15 -18.16 -3.88 -1.81
N SER A 16 -18.03 -4.53 -0.66
CA SER A 16 -18.30 -3.96 0.67
C SER A 16 -17.56 -4.70 1.78
N LYS A 17 -17.56 -4.17 3.01
CA LYS A 17 -16.93 -4.77 4.22
C LYS A 17 -15.43 -5.01 4.06
N PHE A 18 -14.74 -4.06 3.45
CA PHE A 18 -13.30 -4.08 3.30
C PHE A 18 -12.69 -2.77 3.75
N ILE A 19 -11.40 -2.80 4.06
CA ILE A 19 -10.61 -1.61 4.37
C ILE A 19 -9.70 -1.34 3.18
N ALA A 20 -9.64 -0.09 2.75
CA ALA A 20 -8.70 0.34 1.73
C ALA A 20 -7.46 0.98 2.38
N ILE A 21 -6.28 0.48 2.02
CA ILE A 21 -4.99 1.03 2.47
C ILE A 21 -4.25 1.56 1.25
N MET A 22 -3.98 2.87 1.23
CA MET A 22 -3.24 3.50 0.14
C MET A 22 -1.76 3.56 0.53
N THR A 23 -0.92 2.79 -0.17
CA THR A 23 0.49 2.60 0.20
C THR A 23 1.43 3.59 -0.49
N CYS A 24 1.04 4.24 -1.58
CA CYS A 24 1.85 5.26 -2.23
C CYS A 24 1.10 6.59 -2.29
N SER A 25 1.85 7.69 -2.22
CA SER A 25 1.30 9.05 -2.30
C SER A 25 0.52 9.30 -3.59
N GLN A 26 0.95 8.71 -4.71
CA GLN A 26 0.21 8.75 -5.98
C GLN A 26 -1.15 8.05 -5.90
N ALA A 27 -1.24 6.87 -5.27
CA ALA A 27 -2.52 6.18 -5.09
C ALA A 27 -3.45 6.94 -4.14
N ASP A 28 -2.88 7.59 -3.11
CA ASP A 28 -3.65 8.42 -2.20
C ASP A 28 -4.28 9.62 -2.92
N GLY A 29 -3.51 10.33 -3.75
CA GLY A 29 -4.01 11.47 -4.54
C GLY A 29 -4.95 11.06 -5.69
N GLY A 30 -4.70 9.90 -6.31
CA GLY A 30 -5.47 9.42 -7.47
C GLY A 30 -6.86 8.87 -7.11
N CYS A 31 -7.08 8.43 -5.88
CA CYS A 31 -8.32 7.80 -5.43
C CYS A 31 -8.79 8.33 -4.07
N PRO A 32 -9.32 9.57 -3.99
CA PRO A 32 -9.77 10.16 -2.73
C PRO A 32 -10.98 9.44 -2.13
N PHE A 33 -11.77 8.76 -2.96
CA PHE A 33 -12.95 8.01 -2.56
C PHE A 33 -12.90 6.57 -3.08
N ILE A 34 -13.16 5.59 -2.21
CA ILE A 34 -13.24 4.17 -2.55
C ILE A 34 -14.60 3.66 -2.08
N ALA A 35 -15.52 3.49 -3.02
CA ALA A 35 -16.87 3.02 -2.73
C ALA A 35 -16.85 1.63 -2.08
N GLY A 36 -17.67 1.44 -1.05
CA GLY A 36 -17.78 0.15 -0.35
C GLY A 36 -16.69 -0.12 0.70
N ALA A 37 -15.64 0.71 0.78
CA ALA A 37 -14.66 0.62 1.85
C ALA A 37 -15.26 1.15 3.16
N ASP A 38 -15.19 0.36 4.24
CA ASP A 38 -15.64 0.78 5.57
C ASP A 38 -14.76 1.92 6.10
N ARG A 39 -13.45 1.83 5.81
CA ARG A 39 -12.45 2.86 6.11
C ARG A 39 -11.37 2.90 5.04
N ARG A 40 -10.80 4.10 4.88
CA ARG A 40 -9.68 4.40 3.99
C ARG A 40 -8.54 4.96 4.83
N PHE A 41 -7.38 4.32 4.78
CA PHE A 41 -6.20 4.76 5.52
C PHE A 41 -5.04 5.07 4.55
N PRO A 42 -4.51 6.30 4.56
CA PRO A 42 -3.27 6.61 3.88
C PRO A 42 -2.08 6.12 4.72
N VAL A 43 -1.29 5.21 4.17
CA VAL A 43 0.02 4.78 4.71
C VAL A 43 1.02 4.99 3.59
N THR A 44 1.28 6.26 3.29
CA THR A 44 2.01 6.65 2.08
C THR A 44 3.51 6.46 2.23
N PHE A 45 4.08 5.70 1.32
CA PHE A 45 5.51 5.61 1.05
C PHE A 45 5.79 6.26 -0.30
N GLU A 46 7.01 6.76 -0.48
CA GLU A 46 7.45 7.21 -1.80
C GLU A 46 7.75 5.98 -2.67
N ASP A 47 7.19 5.98 -3.88
CA ASP A 47 7.31 4.86 -4.81
C ASP A 47 8.79 4.68 -5.21
N PRO A 48 9.43 3.54 -4.94
CA PRO A 48 10.85 3.36 -5.25
C PRO A 48 11.13 3.39 -6.75
N LYS A 49 10.08 3.36 -7.60
CA LYS A 49 10.15 3.55 -9.03
C LYS A 49 10.84 4.84 -9.47
N ILE A 50 10.93 5.85 -8.60
CA ILE A 50 11.74 7.06 -8.87
C ILE A 50 13.21 6.76 -9.19
N ALA A 51 13.70 5.59 -8.77
CA ALA A 51 15.07 5.13 -8.95
C ALA A 51 15.25 4.15 -10.10
N ASP A 52 14.18 3.84 -10.85
CA ASP A 52 14.27 2.95 -12.02
C ASP A 52 15.34 3.46 -13.00
N ASP A 53 16.14 2.53 -13.52
CA ASP A 53 17.24 2.79 -14.46
C ASP A 53 18.38 3.67 -13.91
N THR A 54 18.43 3.88 -12.58
CA THR A 54 19.53 4.57 -11.90
C THR A 54 20.50 3.60 -11.21
N PRO A 55 21.76 3.99 -10.98
CA PRO A 55 22.69 3.18 -10.17
C PRO A 55 22.21 2.91 -8.73
N ASP A 56 21.32 3.76 -8.22
CA ASP A 56 20.78 3.68 -6.86
C ASP A 56 19.55 2.76 -6.73
N GLN A 57 19.04 2.19 -7.82
CA GLN A 57 17.79 1.40 -7.84
C GLN A 57 17.76 0.34 -6.73
N THR A 58 18.77 -0.54 -6.68
CA THR A 58 18.83 -1.62 -5.68
C THR A 58 18.78 -1.09 -4.25
N ARG A 59 19.49 0.00 -3.97
CA ARG A 59 19.56 0.61 -2.65
C ARG A 59 18.22 1.22 -2.25
N ILE A 60 17.62 2.02 -3.13
CA ILE A 60 16.34 2.71 -2.87
C ILE A 60 15.20 1.71 -2.68
N TYR A 61 15.12 0.66 -3.51
CA TYR A 61 14.13 -0.40 -3.34
C TYR A 61 14.30 -1.15 -2.01
N ALA A 62 15.54 -1.45 -1.59
CA ALA A 62 15.81 -2.10 -0.31
C ALA A 62 15.44 -1.22 0.89
N GLU A 63 15.82 0.06 0.86
CA GLU A 63 15.45 1.04 1.88
C GLU A 63 13.93 1.16 2.03
N ARG A 64 13.21 1.25 0.90
CA ARG A 64 11.75 1.38 0.91
C ARG A 64 11.06 0.12 1.44
N SER A 65 11.57 -1.06 1.08
CA SER A 65 11.08 -2.33 1.61
C SER A 65 11.24 -2.40 3.15
N LEU A 66 12.39 -1.98 3.68
CA LEU A 66 12.64 -1.94 5.13
C LEU A 66 11.74 -0.92 5.85
N GLU A 67 11.48 0.23 5.24
CA GLU A 67 10.56 1.25 5.77
C GLU A 67 9.13 0.69 5.92
N ILE A 68 8.62 0.01 4.88
CA ILE A 68 7.32 -0.65 4.89
C ILE A 68 7.28 -1.73 5.97
N ALA A 69 8.30 -2.59 6.01
CA ALA A 69 8.39 -3.68 6.99
C ALA A 69 8.39 -3.16 8.43
N ARG A 70 9.14 -2.08 8.72
CA ARG A 70 9.19 -1.45 10.05
C ARG A 70 7.83 -0.88 10.46
N SER A 71 7.16 -0.21 9.52
CA SER A 71 5.83 0.38 9.75
C SER A 71 4.80 -0.70 10.08
N MET A 72 4.76 -1.77 9.28
CA MET A 72 3.86 -2.90 9.51
C MET A 72 4.19 -3.60 10.84
N PHE A 73 5.47 -3.89 11.10
CA PHE A 73 5.89 -4.49 12.36
C PHE A 73 5.42 -3.69 13.58
N TYR A 74 5.59 -2.37 13.55
CA TYR A 74 5.12 -1.50 14.63
C TYR A 74 3.60 -1.58 14.80
N VAL A 75 2.81 -1.48 13.72
CA VAL A 75 1.34 -1.60 13.79
C VAL A 75 0.93 -2.92 14.43
N PHE A 76 1.47 -4.04 13.95
CA PHE A 76 1.18 -5.35 14.51
C PHE A 76 1.61 -5.48 15.98
N SER A 77 2.71 -4.82 16.39
CA SER A 77 3.15 -4.80 17.79
C SER A 77 2.18 -4.09 18.74
N LYS A 78 1.30 -3.21 18.23
CA LYS A 78 0.30 -2.47 19.02
C LYS A 78 -1.05 -3.17 19.09
N ILE A 79 -1.26 -4.24 18.34
CA ILE A 79 -2.49 -5.03 18.40
C ILE A 79 -2.45 -5.87 19.67
N LYS A 80 -3.30 -5.52 20.64
CA LYS A 80 -3.57 -6.38 21.79
C LYS A 80 -4.46 -7.53 21.33
N ARG A 81 -4.08 -8.75 21.70
CA ARG A 81 -4.92 -9.94 21.50
C ARG A 81 -6.03 -9.99 22.55
#